data_AF-A0A8J6JDM5-F1
#
_entry.id   AF-A0A8J6JDM5-F1
#
_cell.length_a   1.000
_cell.length_b   1.000
_cell.length_c   1.000
_cell.angle_alpha   90.00
_cell.angle_beta   90.00
_cell.angle_gamma   90.00
#
_symmetry.space_group_name_H-M   'P 1'
#
loop_
_entity.id
_entity.type
_entity.pdbx_description
1 polymer ?
#
loop_
_entity_poly.entity_id
_entity_poly.type
_entity_poly.pdbx_seq_one_letter_code
_entity_poly.pdbx_strand_id
1 'polypeptide(L)'
;MPKFLKNNTIVLLDGGVESYLMALYGMAMPTLRNLRKPETKQAPIVGLYGAAAELLVKACLVQAKGVEAMYKDGNIASGVYRFGSEVIEDMRRYIKNEDSCISYIWGNPDDHAEQRTKILHCLGKFKLHQELRANGLHAGLGCSRDIAIAVASDIFDFIQLLSQSKKLKPYLKNLPAPEAAIRDREVIIEDLTRRFRSAKDNAAKVNLLRGMYIVLPYIPEIKPDWVDSFDRIAVSPPTEGDLSYLAKTLTDAHSIYLLKNRGGKDGVPVRIEPHNPEALPIAIQNIKRTLSTTPDKFNNDILTANTRLDENRLDLPIDEFLVDLYALGLDSAGVLTAENRKLTAQQAWPFVAAAYSTNGTPRPCWFIISQCDEIDQLIAYMQRAAICGNGFLKRRIPELIASLQAYKNHTTVCFTTAKDTAFKDLPVSKTKIENMSGEQKKPFTPVFLRKYLPSDCVSAMIQDFVTGAKNAGNTLSALLELETLSENDRKIALTLLPLCFDGNNKNGLISVLRTKHLKNYISTARKMMFVADFIEYGPDF
;
A
#
# COMPACT_ATOMS: atom_id res chain seq x y z
N MET A 1 -25.92 34.86 32.55
CA MET A 1 -25.72 34.76 31.09
C MET A 1 -27.04 35.03 30.38
N PRO A 2 -27.06 35.79 29.27
CA PRO A 2 -28.27 35.91 28.46
C PRO A 2 -28.70 34.54 27.94
N LYS A 3 -30.00 34.23 28.04
CA LYS A 3 -30.58 32.97 27.54
C LYS A 3 -30.87 33.11 26.06
N PHE A 4 -30.21 32.31 25.22
CA PHE A 4 -30.41 32.32 23.76
C PHE A 4 -31.27 31.17 23.25
N LEU A 5 -31.56 30.18 24.11
CA LEU A 5 -32.25 28.93 23.78
C LEU A 5 -33.40 28.67 24.77
N LYS A 6 -34.34 27.81 24.36
CA LYS A 6 -35.45 27.35 25.21
C LYS A 6 -34.91 26.49 26.36
N ASN A 7 -35.57 26.50 27.54
CA ASN A 7 -35.10 25.73 28.70
C ASN A 7 -34.95 24.23 28.38
N ASN A 8 -35.90 23.63 27.67
CA ASN A 8 -35.83 22.20 27.31
C ASN A 8 -34.70 21.89 26.31
N THR A 9 -34.34 22.84 25.45
CA THR A 9 -33.14 22.75 24.60
C THR A 9 -31.88 22.71 25.46
N ILE A 10 -31.79 23.58 26.46
CA ILE A 10 -30.62 23.66 27.35
C ILE A 10 -30.44 22.36 28.12
N VAL A 11 -31.53 21.81 28.68
CA VAL A 11 -31.50 20.51 29.40
C VAL A 11 -30.94 19.39 28.51
N LEU A 12 -31.35 19.34 27.24
CA LEU A 12 -30.88 18.33 26.29
C LEU A 12 -29.42 18.56 25.88
N LEU A 13 -29.01 19.82 25.66
CA LEU A 13 -27.62 20.15 25.37
C LEU A 13 -26.72 19.76 26.54
N ASP A 14 -27.06 20.18 27.76
CA ASP A 14 -26.26 19.89 28.96
C ASP A 14 -26.20 18.37 29.19
N GLY A 15 -27.32 17.66 29.05
CA GLY A 15 -27.33 16.19 29.15
C GLY A 15 -26.47 15.50 28.08
N GLY A 16 -26.46 16.02 26.84
CA GLY A 16 -25.61 15.51 25.77
C GLY A 16 -24.13 15.77 26.02
N VAL A 17 -23.81 16.98 26.49
CA VAL A 17 -22.45 17.39 26.87
C VAL A 17 -21.94 16.56 28.04
N GLU A 18 -22.72 16.41 29.11
CA GLU A 18 -22.34 15.59 30.28
C GLU A 18 -22.14 14.12 29.89
N SER A 19 -22.99 13.58 29.01
CA SER A 19 -22.82 12.21 28.48
C SER A 19 -21.49 12.06 27.73
N TYR A 20 -21.15 13.03 26.88
CA TYR A 20 -19.88 13.06 26.16
C TYR A 20 -18.68 13.18 27.10
N LEU A 21 -18.74 14.07 28.09
CA LEU A 21 -17.68 14.26 29.09
C LEU A 21 -17.48 13.00 29.94
N MET A 22 -18.56 12.38 30.43
CA MET A 22 -18.47 11.14 31.20
C MET A 22 -17.85 10.00 30.38
N ALA A 23 -18.19 9.90 29.11
CA ALA A 23 -17.57 8.92 28.21
C ALA A 23 -16.07 9.20 28.02
N LEU A 24 -15.67 10.46 27.83
CA LEU A 24 -14.25 10.86 27.76
C LEU A 24 -13.49 10.51 29.03
N TYR A 25 -14.04 10.82 30.21
CA TYR A 25 -13.41 10.44 31.48
C TYR A 25 -13.29 8.91 31.60
N GLY A 26 -14.34 8.18 31.21
CA GLY A 26 -14.32 6.71 31.18
C GLY A 26 -13.18 6.14 30.32
N MET A 27 -12.84 6.79 29.21
CA MET A 27 -11.72 6.38 28.34
C MET A 27 -10.34 6.56 28.98
N ALA A 28 -10.20 7.55 29.87
CA ALA A 28 -8.97 7.81 30.60
C ALA A 28 -8.82 6.93 31.86
N MET A 29 -9.92 6.36 32.36
CA MET A 29 -9.90 5.55 33.58
C MET A 29 -9.35 4.13 33.34
N PRO A 30 -8.61 3.56 34.30
CA PRO A 30 -8.20 2.17 34.26
C PRO A 30 -9.40 1.23 34.17
N THR A 31 -9.30 0.19 33.35
CA THR A 31 -10.34 -0.84 33.24
C THR A 31 -10.03 -2.04 34.13
N LEU A 32 -11.03 -2.87 34.41
CA LEU A 32 -10.85 -4.12 35.15
C LEU A 32 -9.77 -4.98 34.49
N ARG A 33 -8.74 -5.34 35.25
CA ARG A 33 -7.57 -6.09 34.76
C ARG A 33 -7.93 -7.44 34.14
N ASN A 34 -8.92 -8.12 34.70
CA ASN A 34 -9.41 -9.41 34.24
C ASN A 34 -10.91 -9.33 33.94
N LEU A 35 -11.27 -9.01 32.69
CA LEU A 35 -12.64 -9.12 32.23
C LEU A 35 -12.99 -10.59 31.98
N ARG A 36 -14.17 -11.02 32.45
CA ARG A 36 -14.69 -12.37 32.16
C ARG A 36 -15.06 -12.54 30.67
N LYS A 37 -15.41 -11.44 30.02
CA LYS A 37 -15.77 -11.34 28.61
C LYS A 37 -15.09 -10.08 28.02
N PRO A 38 -14.10 -10.21 27.14
CA PRO A 38 -13.40 -9.06 26.57
C PRO A 38 -14.32 -8.09 25.81
N GLU A 39 -15.42 -8.60 25.24
CA GLU A 39 -16.39 -7.85 24.44
C GLU A 39 -17.15 -6.79 25.24
N THR A 40 -17.14 -6.88 26.58
CA THR A 40 -17.80 -5.89 27.46
C THR A 40 -16.95 -4.64 27.69
N LYS A 41 -15.69 -4.67 27.25
CA LYS A 41 -14.78 -3.53 27.38
C LYS A 41 -15.31 -2.36 26.54
N GLN A 42 -15.25 -1.14 27.07
CA GLN A 42 -15.78 0.08 26.42
C GLN A 42 -17.30 0.13 26.19
N ALA A 43 -18.08 -0.90 26.52
CA ALA A 43 -19.54 -0.93 26.36
C ALA A 43 -20.28 0.30 26.96
N PRO A 44 -20.06 0.68 28.23
CA PRO A 44 -20.73 1.86 28.79
C PRO A 44 -20.28 3.16 28.12
N ILE A 45 -19.03 3.22 27.66
CA ILE A 45 -18.44 4.42 27.05
C ILE A 45 -19.06 4.69 25.68
N VAL A 46 -19.13 3.68 24.80
CA VAL A 46 -19.80 3.82 23.50
C VAL A 46 -21.31 4.06 23.65
N GLY A 47 -21.90 3.46 24.68
CA GLY A 47 -23.27 3.74 25.11
C GLY A 47 -23.51 5.22 25.37
N LEU A 48 -22.65 5.82 26.20
CA LEU A 48 -22.72 7.24 26.55
C LEU A 48 -22.41 8.17 25.34
N TYR A 49 -21.46 7.80 24.48
CA TYR A 49 -21.22 8.57 23.26
C TYR A 49 -22.43 8.60 22.33
N GLY A 50 -23.06 7.45 22.08
CA GLY A 50 -24.26 7.43 21.24
C GLY A 50 -25.44 8.17 21.87
N ALA A 51 -25.55 8.16 23.21
CA ALA A 51 -26.52 8.98 23.93
C ALA A 51 -26.21 10.49 23.80
N ALA A 52 -24.94 10.89 23.85
CA ALA A 52 -24.52 12.27 23.62
C ALA A 52 -24.93 12.75 22.23
N ALA A 53 -24.62 11.97 21.18
CA ALA A 53 -25.02 12.26 19.81
C ALA A 53 -26.55 12.44 19.68
N GLU A 54 -27.32 11.53 20.26
CA GLU A 54 -28.79 11.58 20.26
C GLU A 54 -29.32 12.85 20.94
N LEU A 55 -28.83 13.16 22.14
CA LEU A 55 -29.29 14.30 22.94
C LEU A 55 -28.94 15.63 22.29
N LEU A 56 -27.75 15.77 21.72
CA LEU A 56 -27.34 16.98 21.00
C LEU A 56 -28.23 17.24 19.78
N VAL A 57 -28.53 16.20 18.99
CA VAL A 57 -29.44 16.30 17.84
C VAL A 57 -30.88 16.60 18.29
N LYS A 58 -31.36 15.92 19.35
CA LYS A 58 -32.68 16.20 19.96
C LYS A 58 -32.79 17.65 20.40
N ALA A 59 -31.74 18.21 21.02
CA ALA A 59 -31.73 19.60 21.44
C ALA A 59 -31.94 20.56 20.25
N CYS A 60 -31.28 20.29 19.11
CA CYS A 60 -31.50 21.07 17.90
C CYS A 60 -32.95 20.98 17.42
N LEU A 61 -33.53 19.78 17.35
CA LEU A 61 -34.93 19.63 16.94
C LEU A 61 -35.90 20.32 17.89
N VAL A 62 -35.70 20.20 19.21
CA VAL A 62 -36.57 20.82 20.23
C VAL A 62 -36.51 22.34 20.17
N GLN A 63 -35.33 22.90 19.89
CA GLN A 63 -35.20 24.34 19.66
C GLN A 63 -36.01 24.77 18.43
N ALA A 64 -35.89 24.03 17.33
CA ALA A 64 -36.54 24.34 16.05
C ALA A 64 -38.07 24.14 16.06
N LYS A 65 -38.56 23.05 16.65
CA LYS A 65 -39.95 22.58 16.50
C LYS A 65 -40.75 22.51 17.80
N GLY A 66 -40.11 22.61 18.97
CA GLY A 66 -40.79 22.44 20.26
C GLY A 66 -40.54 21.09 20.91
N VAL A 67 -41.05 20.92 22.13
CA VAL A 67 -40.79 19.75 23.00
C VAL A 67 -41.42 18.48 22.44
N GLU A 68 -42.51 18.65 21.70
CA GLU A 68 -43.27 17.63 20.99
C GLU A 68 -42.37 16.83 20.04
N ALA A 69 -41.33 17.47 19.48
CA ALA A 69 -40.38 16.84 18.55
C ALA A 69 -39.61 15.66 19.16
N MET A 70 -39.58 15.55 20.49
CA MET A 70 -38.91 14.48 21.22
C MET A 70 -39.80 13.25 21.45
N TYR A 71 -41.13 13.39 21.32
CA TYR A 71 -42.12 12.36 21.63
C TYR A 71 -42.69 11.73 20.36
N LYS A 72 -42.99 10.43 20.44
CA LYS A 72 -43.60 9.69 19.33
C LYS A 72 -44.96 10.30 18.99
N ASP A 73 -45.23 10.48 17.71
CA ASP A 73 -46.44 11.11 17.18
C ASP A 73 -46.72 12.52 17.74
N GLY A 74 -45.70 13.19 18.31
CA GLY A 74 -45.85 14.49 18.98
C GLY A 74 -46.62 14.44 20.30
N ASN A 75 -46.95 13.24 20.80
CA ASN A 75 -47.82 13.06 21.95
C ASN A 75 -47.02 13.01 23.26
N ILE A 76 -46.89 14.18 23.90
CA ILE A 76 -46.21 14.33 25.20
C ILE A 76 -46.87 13.46 26.29
N ALA A 77 -48.20 13.33 26.27
CA ALA A 77 -48.94 12.59 27.29
C ALA A 77 -48.67 11.08 27.25
N SER A 78 -48.24 10.54 26.11
CA SER A 78 -47.84 9.13 26.00
C SER A 78 -46.57 8.81 26.79
N GLY A 79 -45.70 9.82 27.03
CA GLY A 79 -44.38 9.63 27.64
C GLY A 79 -43.39 8.84 26.77
N VAL A 80 -43.77 8.44 25.56
CA VAL A 80 -42.91 7.62 24.69
C VAL A 80 -42.00 8.51 23.86
N TYR A 81 -40.69 8.42 24.12
CA TYR A 81 -39.68 9.14 23.35
C TYR A 81 -39.47 8.51 21.96
N ARG A 82 -39.11 9.36 20.99
CA ARG A 82 -38.66 8.93 19.68
C ARG A 82 -37.30 8.23 19.75
N PHE A 83 -37.10 7.28 18.85
CA PHE A 83 -35.82 6.61 18.69
C PHE A 83 -34.77 7.59 18.17
N GLY A 84 -33.51 7.43 18.59
CA GLY A 84 -32.42 8.31 18.17
C GLY A 84 -32.24 8.36 16.66
N SER A 85 -32.42 7.23 15.97
CA SER A 85 -32.38 7.14 14.51
C SER A 85 -33.44 8.01 13.82
N GLU A 86 -34.66 8.04 14.35
CA GLU A 86 -35.76 8.88 13.83
C GLU A 86 -35.44 10.36 13.97
N VAL A 87 -34.84 10.76 15.09
CA VAL A 87 -34.46 12.15 15.38
C VAL A 87 -33.29 12.59 14.48
N ILE A 88 -32.30 11.74 14.28
CA ILE A 88 -31.16 12.02 13.39
C ILE A 88 -31.63 12.21 11.95
N GLU A 89 -32.51 11.34 11.45
CA GLU A 89 -32.99 11.44 10.07
C GLU A 89 -33.86 12.69 9.85
N ASP A 90 -34.70 13.04 10.82
CA ASP A 90 -35.47 14.29 10.76
C ASP A 90 -34.57 15.53 10.72
N MET A 91 -33.54 15.58 11.58
CA MET A 91 -32.59 16.69 11.57
C MET A 91 -31.83 16.77 10.24
N ARG A 92 -31.41 15.62 9.71
CA ARG A 92 -30.75 15.52 8.40
C ARG A 92 -31.65 16.05 7.29
N ARG A 93 -32.94 15.72 7.29
CA ARG A 93 -33.93 16.24 6.34
C ARG A 93 -34.03 17.76 6.42
N TYR A 94 -34.15 18.34 7.61
CA TYR A 94 -34.23 19.79 7.78
C TYR A 94 -32.98 20.52 7.29
N ILE A 95 -31.79 19.95 7.53
CA ILE A 95 -30.53 20.53 7.03
C ILE A 95 -30.42 20.41 5.52
N LYS A 96 -30.81 19.27 4.95
CA LYS A 96 -30.77 19.05 3.51
C LYS A 96 -31.72 20.01 2.78
N ASN A 97 -32.90 20.25 3.31
CA ASN A 97 -33.91 21.13 2.73
C ASN A 97 -33.71 22.61 3.08
N GLU A 98 -32.72 22.93 3.92
CA GLU A 98 -32.42 24.29 4.39
C GLU A 98 -33.65 24.97 5.03
N ASP A 99 -34.41 24.19 5.81
CA ASP A 99 -35.61 24.68 6.49
C ASP A 99 -35.29 25.90 7.37
N SER A 100 -36.09 26.96 7.25
CA SER A 100 -35.87 28.22 7.99
C SER A 100 -35.83 28.06 9.51
N CYS A 101 -36.49 27.03 10.06
CA CYS A 101 -36.54 26.75 11.49
C CYS A 101 -35.19 26.31 12.10
N ILE A 102 -34.24 25.85 11.28
CA ILE A 102 -32.89 25.48 11.74
C ILE A 102 -31.83 26.56 11.47
N SER A 103 -32.20 27.70 10.88
CA SER A 103 -31.28 28.80 10.53
C SER A 103 -30.38 29.28 11.69
N TYR A 104 -30.81 29.06 12.93
CA TYR A 104 -30.07 29.43 14.12
C TYR A 104 -28.81 28.58 14.37
N ILE A 105 -28.62 27.43 13.71
CA ILE A 105 -27.43 26.58 13.89
C ILE A 105 -26.23 27.07 13.06
N TRP A 106 -26.47 27.96 12.09
CA TRP A 106 -25.44 28.46 11.20
C TRP A 106 -24.56 29.51 11.89
N GLY A 107 -23.24 29.43 11.63
CA GLY A 107 -22.29 30.45 12.08
C GLY A 107 -22.49 31.77 11.31
N ASN A 108 -22.59 31.65 9.99
CA ASN A 108 -22.94 32.73 9.08
C ASN A 108 -24.20 32.32 8.27
N PRO A 109 -25.36 32.96 8.48
CA PRO A 109 -26.58 32.64 7.73
C PRO A 109 -26.43 32.77 6.21
N ASP A 110 -25.58 33.69 5.74
CA ASP A 110 -25.43 33.99 4.31
C ASP A 110 -24.39 33.10 3.60
N ASP A 111 -23.52 32.43 4.36
CA ASP A 111 -22.45 31.57 3.83
C ASP A 111 -22.16 30.41 4.80
N HIS A 112 -22.89 29.30 4.61
CA HIS A 112 -22.81 28.11 5.46
C HIS A 112 -22.74 26.80 4.69
N ALA A 113 -22.42 26.83 3.38
CA ALA A 113 -22.40 25.63 2.54
C ALA A 113 -21.40 24.58 3.04
N GLU A 114 -20.21 25.01 3.47
CA GLU A 114 -19.19 24.12 4.03
C GLU A 114 -19.63 23.54 5.39
N GLN A 115 -20.17 24.38 6.28
CA GLN A 115 -20.68 23.95 7.58
C GLN A 115 -21.82 22.94 7.41
N ARG A 116 -22.76 23.20 6.49
CA ARG A 116 -23.88 22.32 6.14
C ARG A 116 -23.39 20.95 5.70
N THR A 117 -22.42 20.90 4.78
CA THR A 117 -21.84 19.65 4.27
C THR A 117 -21.20 18.84 5.41
N LYS A 118 -20.41 19.49 6.26
CA LYS A 118 -19.76 18.85 7.41
C LYS A 118 -20.74 18.35 8.46
N ILE A 119 -21.82 19.10 8.73
CA ILE A 119 -22.88 18.66 9.65
C ILE A 119 -23.62 17.44 9.08
N LEU A 120 -23.98 17.46 7.79
CA LEU A 120 -24.64 16.32 7.13
C LEU A 120 -23.76 15.06 7.18
N HIS A 121 -22.45 15.22 7.04
CA HIS A 121 -21.48 14.13 7.20
C HIS A 121 -21.50 13.54 8.62
N CYS A 122 -21.46 14.39 9.65
CA CYS A 122 -21.53 13.94 11.05
C CYS A 122 -22.85 13.17 11.32
N LEU A 123 -23.98 13.71 10.86
CA LEU A 123 -25.30 13.07 11.04
C LEU A 123 -25.40 11.73 10.31
N GLY A 124 -24.75 11.59 9.15
CA GLY A 124 -24.65 10.30 8.45
C GLY A 124 -23.99 9.22 9.31
N LYS A 125 -22.95 9.57 10.06
CA LYS A 125 -22.27 8.65 10.99
C LYS A 125 -23.06 8.39 12.26
N PHE A 126 -23.83 9.36 12.76
CA PHE A 126 -24.58 9.20 14.01
C PHE A 126 -25.63 8.09 13.97
N LYS A 127 -26.15 7.74 12.78
CA LYS A 127 -27.01 6.55 12.61
C LYS A 127 -26.27 5.27 13.04
N LEU A 128 -24.99 5.14 12.69
CA LEU A 128 -24.13 4.02 13.11
C LEU A 128 -23.86 4.05 14.61
N HIS A 129 -23.70 5.27 15.17
CA HIS A 129 -23.49 5.44 16.61
C HIS A 129 -24.71 4.99 17.44
N GLN A 130 -25.93 5.07 16.89
CA GLN A 130 -27.14 4.57 17.59
C GLN A 130 -27.16 3.06 17.75
N GLU A 131 -26.58 2.31 16.81
CA GLU A 131 -26.43 0.86 16.98
C GLU A 131 -25.36 0.53 18.02
N LEU A 132 -24.23 1.24 18.02
CA LEU A 132 -23.22 1.12 19.08
C LEU A 132 -23.79 1.48 20.45
N ARG A 133 -24.66 2.49 20.52
CA ARG A 133 -25.40 2.85 21.73
C ARG A 133 -26.22 1.69 22.25
N ALA A 134 -27.03 1.07 21.38
CA ALA A 134 -27.88 -0.04 21.74
C ALA A 134 -27.05 -1.25 22.20
N ASN A 135 -25.96 -1.55 21.50
CA ASN A 135 -25.02 -2.59 21.91
C ASN A 135 -24.41 -2.30 23.28
N GLY A 136 -23.95 -1.06 23.51
CA GLY A 136 -23.29 -0.66 24.76
C GLY A 136 -24.24 -0.66 25.96
N LEU A 137 -25.40 -0.01 25.83
CA LEU A 137 -26.34 0.21 26.95
C LEU A 137 -27.31 -0.96 27.18
N HIS A 138 -27.65 -1.74 26.15
CA HIS A 138 -28.62 -2.82 26.28
C HIS A 138 -27.99 -4.20 26.22
N ALA A 139 -27.03 -4.44 25.32
CA ALA A 139 -26.38 -5.74 25.18
C ALA A 139 -25.10 -5.88 26.00
N GLY A 140 -24.58 -4.78 26.57
CA GLY A 140 -23.29 -4.76 27.29
C GLY A 140 -22.09 -5.04 26.38
N LEU A 141 -22.23 -4.80 25.07
CA LEU A 141 -21.22 -5.04 24.05
C LEU A 141 -20.55 -3.72 23.65
N GLY A 142 -19.23 -3.67 23.77
CA GLY A 142 -18.44 -2.52 23.38
C GLY A 142 -17.70 -2.71 22.06
N CYS A 143 -16.85 -1.73 21.74
CA CYS A 143 -15.97 -1.77 20.57
C CYS A 143 -14.50 -1.60 20.99
N SER A 144 -13.60 -1.62 20.00
CA SER A 144 -12.19 -1.30 20.26
C SER A 144 -12.04 0.15 20.75
N ARG A 145 -10.97 0.41 21.50
CA ARG A 145 -10.65 1.77 21.99
C ARG A 145 -10.57 2.78 20.83
N ASP A 146 -10.01 2.36 19.70
CA ASP A 146 -9.82 3.23 18.54
C ASP A 146 -11.15 3.64 17.89
N ILE A 147 -12.11 2.71 17.79
CA ILE A 147 -13.46 3.03 17.33
C ILE A 147 -14.14 3.98 18.32
N ALA A 148 -13.98 3.76 19.63
CA ALA A 148 -14.54 4.66 20.64
C ALA A 148 -13.96 6.09 20.55
N ILE A 149 -12.66 6.22 20.22
CA ILE A 149 -12.04 7.53 19.96
C ILE A 149 -12.58 8.16 18.67
N ALA A 150 -12.73 7.38 17.59
CA ALA A 150 -13.30 7.89 16.34
C ALA A 150 -14.73 8.42 16.54
N VAL A 151 -15.56 7.69 17.29
CA VAL A 151 -16.90 8.13 17.69
C VAL A 151 -16.84 9.43 18.51
N ALA A 152 -15.91 9.52 19.47
CA ALA A 152 -15.72 10.72 20.27
C ALA A 152 -15.32 11.92 19.39
N SER A 153 -14.44 11.73 18.40
CA SER A 153 -14.03 12.76 17.46
C SER A 153 -15.19 13.23 16.59
N ASP A 154 -15.99 12.32 16.04
CA ASP A 154 -17.17 12.68 15.24
C ASP A 154 -18.16 13.54 16.05
N ILE A 155 -18.39 13.19 17.32
CA ILE A 155 -19.26 13.97 18.23
C ILE A 155 -18.65 15.33 18.55
N PHE A 156 -17.34 15.37 18.82
CA PHE A 156 -16.62 16.61 19.07
C PHE A 156 -16.66 17.55 17.86
N ASP A 157 -16.44 17.04 16.65
CA ASP A 157 -16.51 17.81 15.42
C ASP A 157 -17.91 18.39 15.21
N PHE A 158 -18.96 17.60 15.46
CA PHE A 158 -20.34 18.08 15.43
C PHE A 158 -20.59 19.20 16.46
N ILE A 159 -20.11 19.05 17.69
CA ILE A 159 -20.17 20.09 18.74
C ILE A 159 -19.46 21.37 18.27
N GLN A 160 -18.26 21.25 17.68
CA GLN A 160 -17.51 22.39 17.16
C GLN A 160 -18.27 23.10 16.04
N LEU A 161 -18.86 22.36 15.11
CA LEU A 161 -19.69 22.91 14.04
C LEU A 161 -20.90 23.65 14.59
N LEU A 162 -21.60 23.10 15.58
CA LEU A 162 -22.71 23.79 16.24
C LEU A 162 -22.25 25.04 17.00
N SER A 163 -21.06 25.01 17.60
CA SER A 163 -20.50 26.14 18.36
C SER A 163 -20.15 27.36 17.52
N GLN A 164 -20.15 27.24 16.17
CA GLN A 164 -20.00 28.37 15.27
C GLN A 164 -21.20 29.32 15.33
N SER A 165 -22.40 28.81 15.64
CA SER A 165 -23.59 29.64 15.83
C SER A 165 -23.47 30.54 17.05
N LYS A 166 -23.81 31.82 16.89
CA LYS A 166 -23.88 32.79 18.00
C LYS A 166 -24.82 32.36 19.13
N LYS A 167 -25.88 31.59 18.84
CA LYS A 167 -26.86 31.14 19.85
C LYS A 167 -26.40 29.89 20.61
N LEU A 168 -25.68 28.99 19.95
CA LEU A 168 -25.22 27.72 20.53
C LEU A 168 -23.83 27.83 21.18
N LYS A 169 -22.97 28.72 20.67
CA LYS A 169 -21.61 28.96 21.19
C LYS A 169 -21.53 29.09 22.72
N PRO A 170 -22.43 29.82 23.42
CA PRO A 170 -22.32 29.98 24.87
C PRO A 170 -22.42 28.66 25.66
N TYR A 171 -23.09 27.66 25.10
CA TYR A 171 -23.38 26.36 25.72
C TYR A 171 -22.39 25.26 25.31
N LEU A 172 -21.73 25.42 24.15
CA LEU A 172 -20.85 24.40 23.57
C LEU A 172 -19.36 24.80 23.52
N LYS A 173 -19.03 26.02 23.96
CA LYS A 173 -17.64 26.47 24.04
C LYS A 173 -16.86 25.73 25.12
N ASN A 174 -15.55 25.59 24.92
CA ASN A 174 -14.58 25.07 25.91
C ASN A 174 -14.76 23.60 26.30
N LEU A 175 -15.28 22.76 25.40
CA LEU A 175 -15.33 21.32 25.63
C LEU A 175 -13.98 20.67 25.28
N PRO A 176 -13.51 19.69 26.06
CA PRO A 176 -12.27 18.98 25.79
C PRO A 176 -12.40 18.12 24.52
N ALA A 177 -11.37 18.20 23.67
CA ALA A 177 -11.20 17.27 22.57
C ALA A 177 -10.86 15.87 23.12
N PRO A 178 -11.23 14.78 22.41
CA PRO A 178 -10.74 13.45 22.77
C PRO A 178 -9.22 13.41 22.68
N GLU A 179 -8.57 12.60 23.53
CA GLU A 179 -7.12 12.37 23.43
C GLU A 179 -6.78 11.91 22.01
N ALA A 180 -5.85 12.62 21.36
CA ALA A 180 -5.34 12.25 20.05
C ALA A 180 -4.50 10.98 20.19
N ALA A 181 -5.15 9.81 20.19
CA ALA A 181 -4.43 8.58 19.96
C ALA A 181 -3.96 8.58 18.51
N ILE A 182 -2.67 8.78 18.33
CA ILE A 182 -1.91 8.70 17.07
C ILE A 182 -1.97 7.25 16.56
N ARG A 183 -3.15 6.81 16.11
CA ARG A 183 -3.30 5.65 15.23
C ARG A 183 -3.88 6.16 13.94
N ASP A 184 -3.13 5.94 12.88
CA ASP A 184 -3.57 6.24 11.54
C ASP A 184 -4.91 5.53 11.28
N ARG A 185 -5.90 6.24 10.72
CA ARG A 185 -7.22 5.67 10.41
C ARG A 185 -7.09 4.47 9.47
N GLU A 186 -6.06 4.49 8.64
CA GLU A 186 -5.65 3.41 7.75
C GLU A 186 -5.33 2.12 8.52
N VAL A 187 -4.54 2.22 9.59
CA VAL A 187 -4.15 1.07 10.42
C VAL A 187 -5.37 0.44 11.12
N ILE A 188 -6.35 1.25 11.51
CA ILE A 188 -7.59 0.77 12.11
C ILE A 188 -8.43 0.01 11.06
N ILE A 189 -8.54 0.55 9.84
CA ILE A 189 -9.28 -0.07 8.74
C ILE A 189 -8.62 -1.39 8.29
N GLU A 190 -7.30 -1.44 8.17
CA GLU A 190 -6.57 -2.67 7.85
C GLU A 190 -6.77 -3.76 8.91
N ASP A 191 -6.69 -3.41 10.20
CA ASP A 191 -6.92 -4.35 11.29
C ASP A 191 -8.36 -4.89 11.25
N LEU A 192 -9.35 -4.02 11.07
CA LEU A 192 -10.75 -4.42 10.96
C LEU A 192 -10.99 -5.30 9.72
N THR A 193 -10.37 -4.99 8.59
CA THR A 193 -10.44 -5.82 7.36
C THR A 193 -9.88 -7.21 7.61
N ARG A 194 -8.72 -7.31 8.27
CA ARG A 194 -8.12 -8.60 8.60
C ARG A 194 -9.00 -9.40 9.56
N ARG A 195 -9.47 -8.76 10.63
CA ARG A 195 -10.38 -9.41 11.59
C ARG A 195 -11.65 -9.90 10.89
N PHE A 196 -12.18 -9.10 9.97
CA PHE A 196 -13.36 -9.44 9.18
C PHE A 196 -13.14 -10.69 8.33
N ARG A 197 -11.99 -10.79 7.64
CA ARG A 197 -11.61 -11.98 6.86
C ARG A 197 -11.43 -13.23 7.74
N SER A 198 -10.96 -13.06 8.97
CA SER A 198 -10.73 -14.16 9.92
C SER A 198 -11.94 -14.57 10.76
N ALA A 199 -12.98 -13.75 10.80
CA ALA A 199 -14.17 -14.01 11.61
C ALA A 199 -14.98 -15.18 11.02
N LYS A 200 -15.32 -16.16 11.87
CA LYS A 200 -16.13 -17.32 11.47
C LYS A 200 -17.64 -17.09 11.64
N ASP A 201 -18.00 -16.15 12.52
CA ASP A 201 -19.38 -15.83 12.84
C ASP A 201 -19.86 -14.58 12.08
N ASN A 202 -21.11 -14.62 11.60
CA ASN A 202 -21.70 -13.55 10.81
C ASN A 202 -21.98 -12.31 11.66
N ALA A 203 -22.36 -12.43 12.94
CA ALA A 203 -22.58 -11.26 13.80
C ALA A 203 -21.26 -10.53 14.08
N ALA A 204 -20.16 -11.26 14.27
CA ALA A 204 -18.82 -10.69 14.37
C ALA A 204 -18.40 -9.95 13.09
N LYS A 205 -18.65 -10.53 11.90
CA LYS A 205 -18.38 -9.87 10.60
C LYS A 205 -19.16 -8.57 10.45
N VAL A 206 -20.44 -8.55 10.81
CA VAL A 206 -21.28 -7.33 10.77
C VAL A 206 -20.69 -6.24 11.67
N ASN A 207 -20.32 -6.57 12.90
CA ASN A 207 -19.75 -5.59 13.84
C ASN A 207 -18.42 -5.02 13.36
N LEU A 208 -17.56 -5.84 12.75
CA LEU A 208 -16.28 -5.40 12.19
C LEU A 208 -16.47 -4.47 11.00
N LEU A 209 -17.38 -4.82 10.09
CA LEU A 209 -17.74 -4.00 8.94
C LEU A 209 -18.31 -2.65 9.37
N ARG A 210 -19.20 -2.62 10.37
CA ARG A 210 -19.69 -1.37 10.99
C ARG A 210 -18.57 -0.52 11.56
N GLY A 211 -17.61 -1.15 12.24
CA GLY A 211 -16.41 -0.48 12.74
C GLY A 211 -15.62 0.20 11.62
N MET A 212 -15.50 -0.43 10.45
CA MET A 212 -14.79 0.15 9.29
C MET A 212 -15.50 1.42 8.82
N TYR A 213 -16.83 1.39 8.72
CA TYR A 213 -17.63 2.53 8.29
C TYR A 213 -17.54 3.75 9.22
N ILE A 214 -17.46 3.52 10.53
CA ILE A 214 -17.31 4.62 11.51
C ILE A 214 -15.99 5.35 11.30
N VAL A 215 -14.94 4.59 10.98
CA VAL A 215 -13.57 5.10 10.82
C VAL A 215 -13.35 5.76 9.45
N LEU A 216 -14.20 5.47 8.45
CA LEU A 216 -14.07 6.07 7.12
C LEU A 216 -14.18 7.61 7.14
N PRO A 217 -13.30 8.31 6.40
CA PRO A 217 -13.31 9.77 6.35
C PRO A 217 -14.46 10.33 5.52
N TYR A 218 -15.00 9.57 4.56
CA TYR A 218 -16.04 10.00 3.62
C TYR A 218 -17.11 8.90 3.44
N ILE A 219 -18.38 9.29 3.52
CA ILE A 219 -19.53 8.47 3.10
C ILE A 219 -20.08 9.15 1.83
N PRO A 220 -20.04 8.50 0.65
CA PRO A 220 -20.56 9.06 -0.61
C PRO A 220 -21.94 9.72 -0.52
N GLU A 221 -22.07 10.92 -1.09
CA GLU A 221 -23.32 11.71 -1.09
C GLU A 221 -24.39 11.15 -2.04
N ILE A 222 -23.97 10.51 -3.13
CA ILE A 222 -24.84 9.66 -3.95
C ILE A 222 -25.03 8.40 -3.15
N LYS A 223 -26.27 8.11 -2.72
CA LYS A 223 -26.65 6.86 -2.05
C LYS A 223 -26.19 5.70 -2.94
N PRO A 224 -25.06 5.05 -2.65
CA PRO A 224 -24.63 3.97 -3.51
C PRO A 224 -25.49 2.76 -3.16
N ASP A 225 -25.71 1.85 -4.11
CA ASP A 225 -26.58 0.67 -3.93
C ASP A 225 -26.25 -0.20 -2.69
N TRP A 226 -25.06 0.00 -2.09
CA TRP A 226 -24.67 -0.62 -0.84
C TRP A 226 -25.31 -0.02 0.42
N VAL A 227 -25.85 1.21 0.42
CA VAL A 227 -26.54 1.78 1.61
C VAL A 227 -27.88 1.07 1.84
N ASP A 228 -28.59 0.68 0.78
CA ASP A 228 -29.79 -0.16 0.89
C ASP A 228 -29.44 -1.61 1.26
N SER A 229 -28.29 -2.11 0.79
CA SER A 229 -27.73 -3.38 1.26
C SER A 229 -27.33 -3.31 2.74
N PHE A 230 -26.83 -2.17 3.21
CA PHE A 230 -26.45 -1.89 4.60
C PHE A 230 -27.68 -1.76 5.52
N ASP A 231 -28.73 -1.08 5.07
CA ASP A 231 -30.03 -1.06 5.76
C ASP A 231 -30.66 -2.46 5.83
N ARG A 232 -30.43 -3.31 4.80
CA ARG A 232 -30.84 -4.74 4.84
C ARG A 232 -30.04 -5.55 5.86
N ILE A 233 -28.75 -5.27 6.05
CA ILE A 233 -27.88 -5.91 7.06
C ILE A 233 -28.27 -5.51 8.49
N ALA A 234 -28.78 -4.28 8.68
CA ALA A 234 -29.28 -3.82 9.98
C ALA A 234 -30.61 -4.50 10.38
N VAL A 235 -31.39 -5.01 9.41
CA VAL A 235 -32.72 -5.59 9.59
C VAL A 235 -32.74 -7.11 9.40
N SER A 236 -31.75 -7.71 8.73
CA SER A 236 -31.68 -9.14 8.41
C SER A 236 -30.24 -9.66 8.32
N PRO A 237 -29.99 -10.95 8.53
CA PRO A 237 -28.64 -11.51 8.45
C PRO A 237 -28.00 -11.21 7.09
N PRO A 238 -26.75 -10.73 7.04
CA PRO A 238 -26.06 -10.46 5.78
C PRO A 238 -25.88 -11.75 4.98
N THR A 239 -25.97 -11.64 3.66
CA THR A 239 -25.52 -12.73 2.78
C THR A 239 -24.01 -12.59 2.49
N GLU A 240 -23.33 -13.69 2.16
CA GLU A 240 -21.90 -13.64 1.78
C GLU A 240 -21.62 -12.69 0.62
N GLY A 241 -22.57 -12.54 -0.32
CA GLY A 241 -22.51 -11.60 -1.43
C GLY A 241 -22.42 -10.15 -0.96
N ASP A 242 -23.27 -9.75 0.00
CA ASP A 242 -23.29 -8.39 0.54
C ASP A 242 -21.94 -8.04 1.22
N LEU A 243 -21.40 -8.99 1.98
CA LEU A 243 -20.13 -8.87 2.70
C LEU A 243 -18.93 -8.73 1.76
N SER A 244 -18.93 -9.49 0.66
CA SER A 244 -17.87 -9.44 -0.36
C SER A 244 -17.90 -8.13 -1.18
N TYR A 245 -19.10 -7.64 -1.51
CA TYR A 245 -19.30 -6.39 -2.24
C TYR A 245 -18.83 -5.18 -1.42
N LEU A 246 -19.24 -5.10 -0.14
CA LEU A 246 -18.83 -4.03 0.77
C LEU A 246 -17.31 -4.03 1.02
N ALA A 247 -16.70 -5.21 1.21
CA ALA A 247 -15.25 -5.33 1.33
C ALA A 247 -14.52 -4.87 0.06
N LYS A 248 -15.07 -5.15 -1.13
CA LYS A 248 -14.54 -4.70 -2.41
C LYS A 248 -14.67 -3.18 -2.57
N THR A 249 -15.84 -2.62 -2.29
CA THR A 249 -16.06 -1.15 -2.33
C THR A 249 -15.18 -0.40 -1.35
N LEU A 250 -14.92 -0.97 -0.16
CA LEU A 250 -13.97 -0.43 0.83
C LEU A 250 -12.52 -0.49 0.33
N THR A 251 -12.15 -1.57 -0.37
CA THR A 251 -10.82 -1.71 -0.99
C THR A 251 -10.63 -0.71 -2.13
N ASP A 252 -11.65 -0.52 -2.97
CA ASP A 252 -11.63 0.43 -4.10
C ASP A 252 -11.62 1.90 -3.61
N ALA A 253 -12.31 2.21 -2.51
CA ALA A 253 -12.27 3.53 -1.87
C ALA A 253 -10.91 3.82 -1.20
N HIS A 254 -10.19 2.78 -0.77
CA HIS A 254 -8.85 2.88 -0.18
C HIS A 254 -7.80 3.32 -1.20
N SER A 255 -8.00 3.02 -2.49
CA SER A 255 -7.09 3.39 -3.58
C SER A 255 -7.06 4.90 -3.89
N ILE A 256 -8.01 5.70 -3.37
CA ILE A 256 -8.20 7.11 -3.79
C ILE A 256 -7.54 8.13 -2.84
N TYR A 257 -7.12 7.75 -1.62
CA TYR A 257 -6.66 8.73 -0.59
C TYR A 257 -5.21 8.60 -0.11
N LEU A 258 -4.39 7.77 -0.76
CA LEU A 258 -2.97 7.63 -0.44
C LEU A 258 -2.10 8.72 -1.08
N LEU A 259 -2.25 9.98 -0.65
CA LEU A 259 -1.23 11.01 -0.86
C LEU A 259 -1.04 11.88 0.39
N LYS A 260 0.10 11.63 1.06
CA LYS A 260 0.79 12.47 2.07
C LYS A 260 0.07 12.71 3.41
N ASN A 261 0.56 12.02 4.46
CA ASN A 261 0.92 12.69 5.72
C ASN A 261 1.87 11.85 6.58
N ARG A 262 3.19 11.95 6.34
CA ARG A 262 4.21 11.55 7.33
C ARG A 262 5.29 12.61 7.41
N GLY A 263 5.12 13.52 8.37
CA GLY A 263 6.07 14.57 8.74
C GLY A 263 6.02 14.88 10.25
N GLY A 264 5.59 13.95 11.10
CA GLY A 264 5.58 14.12 12.56
C GLY A 264 6.90 13.64 13.20
N LYS A 265 7.48 14.45 14.09
CA LYS A 265 8.78 14.23 14.74
C LYS A 265 8.77 13.31 15.97
N ASP A 266 7.61 12.84 16.43
CA ASP A 266 7.50 12.10 17.68
C ASP A 266 7.26 10.60 17.44
N GLY A 267 8.26 9.80 17.82
CA GLY A 267 8.18 8.34 17.83
C GLY A 267 7.36 7.82 19.01
N VAL A 268 6.52 6.82 18.76
CA VAL A 268 5.68 6.16 19.77
C VAL A 268 6.52 5.13 20.55
N PRO A 269 6.62 5.21 21.89
CA PRO A 269 7.20 4.12 22.68
C PRO A 269 6.21 2.95 22.76
N VAL A 270 6.60 1.78 22.25
CA VAL A 270 5.79 0.56 22.28
C VAL A 270 6.40 -0.45 23.25
N ARG A 271 5.60 -0.96 24.19
CA ARG A 271 5.96 -2.07 25.09
C ARG A 271 5.45 -3.38 24.51
N ILE A 272 6.33 -4.37 24.38
CA ILE A 272 6.01 -5.69 23.81
C ILE A 272 5.41 -6.58 24.91
N GLU A 273 4.22 -7.13 24.67
CA GLU A 273 3.57 -8.13 25.53
C GLU A 273 3.33 -9.44 24.74
N PRO A 274 4.30 -10.38 24.75
CA PRO A 274 4.29 -11.57 23.87
C PRO A 274 3.12 -12.55 24.06
N HIS A 275 2.38 -12.43 25.15
CA HIS A 275 1.31 -13.35 25.55
C HIS A 275 -0.07 -12.71 25.58
N ASN A 276 -0.21 -11.49 25.07
CA ASN A 276 -1.48 -10.79 25.00
C ASN A 276 -2.14 -11.03 23.62
N PRO A 277 -3.25 -11.78 23.53
CA PRO A 277 -3.95 -12.01 22.27
C PRO A 277 -4.59 -10.74 21.67
N GLU A 278 -4.64 -9.62 22.42
CA GLU A 278 -5.03 -8.30 21.92
C GLU A 278 -3.84 -7.39 21.57
N ALA A 279 -2.60 -7.87 21.69
CA ALA A 279 -1.43 -7.13 21.23
C ALA A 279 -1.49 -6.98 19.71
N LEU A 280 -1.32 -5.75 19.22
CA LEU A 280 -1.20 -5.50 17.79
C LEU A 280 0.04 -6.24 17.27
N PRO A 281 -0.09 -7.15 16.28
CA PRO A 281 1.06 -7.58 15.53
C PRO A 281 1.56 -6.37 14.74
N ILE A 282 2.67 -5.81 15.20
CA ILE A 282 3.48 -4.85 14.45
C ILE A 282 3.76 -5.49 13.09
N ALA A 283 3.75 -4.69 12.00
CA ALA A 283 4.21 -5.16 10.70
C ALA A 283 5.59 -5.82 10.87
N ILE A 284 5.61 -7.16 10.79
CA ILE A 284 6.78 -8.00 11.06
C ILE A 284 7.92 -7.69 10.06
N GLN A 285 7.69 -6.85 9.06
CA GLN A 285 8.74 -6.37 8.16
C GLN A 285 9.85 -5.62 8.91
N ASN A 286 9.54 -4.93 10.02
CA ASN A 286 10.54 -4.27 10.87
C ASN A 286 11.04 -5.15 12.05
N ILE A 287 10.50 -6.37 12.20
CA ILE A 287 10.85 -7.33 13.28
C ILE A 287 11.66 -8.52 12.73
N LYS A 288 11.65 -8.75 11.42
CA LYS A 288 12.53 -9.74 10.81
C LYS A 288 13.98 -9.29 11.01
N ARG A 289 14.72 -10.00 11.86
CA ARG A 289 16.18 -9.87 11.96
C ARG A 289 16.86 -10.12 10.61
N THR A 290 16.23 -10.93 9.75
CA THR A 290 16.69 -11.26 8.40
C THR A 290 15.51 -11.43 7.44
N LEU A 291 15.64 -10.89 6.23
CA LEU A 291 14.66 -11.05 5.15
C LEU A 291 14.92 -12.36 4.41
N SER A 292 13.91 -13.23 4.34
CA SER A 292 14.03 -14.57 3.76
C SER A 292 13.48 -14.70 2.35
N THR A 293 12.55 -13.84 1.93
CA THR A 293 11.92 -13.92 0.61
C THR A 293 12.46 -12.86 -0.34
N THR A 294 12.49 -13.16 -1.64
CA THR A 294 12.94 -12.23 -2.69
C THR A 294 12.11 -10.95 -2.74
N PRO A 295 10.76 -10.99 -2.65
CA PRO A 295 9.94 -9.77 -2.61
C PRO A 295 10.22 -8.91 -1.38
N ASP A 296 10.44 -9.52 -0.20
CA ASP A 296 10.77 -8.77 1.01
C ASP A 296 12.10 -8.01 0.86
N LYS A 297 13.12 -8.67 0.31
CA LYS A 297 14.43 -8.04 0.03
C LYS A 297 14.30 -6.91 -0.99
N PHE A 298 13.57 -7.15 -2.08
CA PHE A 298 13.31 -6.17 -3.13
C PHE A 298 12.64 -4.90 -2.57
N ASN A 299 11.57 -5.06 -1.79
CA ASN A 299 10.85 -3.94 -1.19
C ASN A 299 11.68 -3.20 -0.13
N ASN A 300 12.49 -3.91 0.65
CA ASN A 300 13.41 -3.29 1.61
C ASN A 300 14.48 -2.43 0.93
N ASP A 301 15.03 -2.90 -0.19
CA ASP A 301 16.02 -2.14 -0.95
C ASP A 301 15.41 -0.89 -1.56
N ILE A 302 14.16 -0.96 -2.06
CA ILE A 302 13.39 0.20 -2.51
C ILE A 302 13.22 1.21 -1.38
N LEU A 303 12.74 0.75 -0.22
CA LEU A 303 12.52 1.61 0.94
C LEU A 303 13.83 2.30 1.36
N THR A 304 14.91 1.53 1.49
CA THR A 304 16.21 2.01 1.95
C THR A 304 16.78 3.03 0.96
N ALA A 305 16.80 2.71 -0.34
CA ALA A 305 17.34 3.59 -1.36
C ALA A 305 16.58 4.91 -1.47
N ASN A 306 15.23 4.88 -1.46
CA ASN A 306 14.42 6.10 -1.49
C ASN A 306 14.65 6.96 -0.24
N THR A 307 14.67 6.35 0.95
CA THR A 307 14.94 7.06 2.21
C THR A 307 16.30 7.77 2.16
N ARG A 308 17.35 7.08 1.69
CA ARG A 308 18.70 7.65 1.65
C ARG A 308 18.87 8.71 0.57
N LEU A 309 18.18 8.57 -0.57
CA LEU A 309 18.20 9.57 -1.62
C LEU A 309 17.65 10.92 -1.14
N ASP A 310 16.64 10.91 -0.27
CA ASP A 310 16.12 12.13 0.39
C ASP A 310 17.12 12.77 1.35
N GLU A 311 18.03 11.98 1.92
CA GLU A 311 19.18 12.45 2.71
C GLU A 311 20.40 12.84 1.85
N ASN A 312 20.26 12.91 0.52
CA ASN A 312 21.36 13.10 -0.44
C ASN A 312 22.48 12.04 -0.34
N ARG A 313 22.12 10.81 0.02
CA ARG A 313 23.00 9.66 0.09
C ARG A 313 22.50 8.55 -0.84
N LEU A 314 23.40 7.69 -1.29
CA LEU A 314 23.01 6.49 -2.02
C LEU A 314 23.29 5.27 -1.16
N ASP A 315 22.27 4.45 -1.03
CA ASP A 315 22.33 3.11 -0.49
C ASP A 315 21.55 2.23 -1.45
N LEU A 316 22.27 1.41 -2.22
CA LEU A 316 21.77 0.76 -3.42
C LEU A 316 21.74 -0.76 -3.22
N PRO A 317 20.82 -1.48 -3.88
CA PRO A 317 20.82 -2.93 -3.90
C PRO A 317 22.18 -3.52 -4.28
N ILE A 318 22.53 -4.69 -3.72
CA ILE A 318 23.78 -5.38 -4.03
C ILE A 318 23.78 -5.97 -5.45
N ASP A 319 24.94 -5.94 -6.12
CA ASP A 319 25.14 -6.45 -7.48
C ASP A 319 24.65 -7.90 -7.68
N GLU A 320 24.90 -8.78 -6.71
CA GLU A 320 24.54 -10.20 -6.81
C GLU A 320 23.03 -10.39 -6.82
N PHE A 321 22.29 -9.59 -6.04
CA PHE A 321 20.84 -9.65 -6.00
C PHE A 321 20.21 -9.25 -7.34
N LEU A 322 20.77 -8.26 -8.04
CA LEU A 322 20.37 -7.91 -9.40
C LEU A 322 20.55 -9.06 -10.39
N VAL A 323 21.67 -9.79 -10.29
CA VAL A 323 21.95 -10.95 -11.14
C VAL A 323 20.96 -12.09 -10.85
N ASP A 324 20.62 -12.31 -9.58
CA ASP A 324 19.62 -13.29 -9.17
C ASP A 324 18.23 -12.93 -9.68
N LEU A 325 17.85 -11.65 -9.65
CA LEU A 325 16.60 -11.17 -10.23
C LEU A 325 16.55 -11.36 -11.75
N TYR A 326 17.66 -11.08 -12.45
CA TYR A 326 17.76 -11.32 -13.89
C TYR A 326 17.69 -12.81 -14.25
N ALA A 327 18.26 -13.68 -13.40
CA ALA A 327 18.21 -15.13 -13.56
C ALA A 327 16.80 -15.69 -13.44
N LEU A 328 16.07 -15.22 -12.43
CA LEU A 328 14.75 -15.74 -12.08
C LEU A 328 13.64 -15.09 -12.90
N GLY A 329 13.78 -13.82 -13.26
CA GLY A 329 12.71 -12.99 -13.83
C GLY A 329 11.80 -12.40 -12.76
N LEU A 330 11.21 -11.23 -13.05
CA LEU A 330 10.43 -10.46 -12.06
C LEU A 330 9.13 -11.17 -11.63
N ASP A 331 8.47 -11.89 -12.54
CA ASP A 331 7.26 -12.65 -12.25
C ASP A 331 7.54 -13.84 -11.34
N SER A 332 8.53 -14.68 -11.70
CA SER A 332 8.91 -15.85 -10.89
C SER A 332 9.57 -15.46 -9.57
N ALA A 333 10.17 -14.26 -9.49
CA ALA A 333 10.65 -13.68 -8.23
C ALA A 333 9.53 -13.23 -7.29
N GLY A 334 8.28 -13.16 -7.75
CA GLY A 334 7.15 -12.63 -7.01
C GLY A 334 7.21 -11.11 -6.82
N VAL A 335 8.01 -10.42 -7.62
CA VAL A 335 8.12 -8.95 -7.64
C VAL A 335 6.94 -8.36 -8.40
N LEU A 336 6.62 -8.93 -9.56
CA LEU A 336 5.38 -8.64 -10.27
C LEU A 336 4.31 -9.66 -9.87
N THR A 337 3.08 -9.18 -9.70
CA THR A 337 1.94 -10.02 -9.35
C THR A 337 0.80 -9.79 -10.34
N ALA A 338 -0.21 -10.66 -10.32
CA ALA A 338 -1.39 -10.51 -11.19
C ALA A 338 -2.09 -9.15 -11.02
N GLU A 339 -2.01 -8.57 -9.82
CA GLU A 339 -2.57 -7.27 -9.43
C GLU A 339 -1.62 -6.10 -9.70
N ASN A 340 -0.30 -6.32 -9.70
CA ASN A 340 0.71 -5.29 -9.95
C ASN A 340 1.67 -5.71 -11.06
N ARG A 341 1.27 -5.42 -12.31
CA ARG A 341 1.99 -5.84 -13.53
C ARG A 341 3.08 -4.88 -13.99
N LYS A 342 3.16 -3.68 -13.40
CA LYS A 342 4.14 -2.64 -13.74
C LYS A 342 4.76 -2.09 -12.46
N LEU A 343 5.99 -1.59 -12.60
CA LEU A 343 6.77 -0.96 -11.55
C LEU A 343 6.68 0.56 -11.70
N THR A 344 6.58 1.26 -10.58
CA THR A 344 6.74 2.71 -10.58
C THR A 344 8.21 3.10 -10.72
N ALA A 345 8.49 4.36 -11.06
CA ALA A 345 9.85 4.86 -11.10
C ALA A 345 10.57 4.73 -9.74
N GLN A 346 9.82 4.91 -8.64
CA GLN A 346 10.31 4.73 -7.26
C GLN A 346 10.79 3.31 -6.97
N GLN A 347 10.16 2.32 -7.58
CA GLN A 347 10.51 0.91 -7.43
C GLN A 347 11.66 0.51 -8.35
N ALA A 348 11.74 1.08 -9.56
CA ALA A 348 12.72 0.71 -10.56
C ALA A 348 14.10 1.38 -10.37
N TRP A 349 14.14 2.67 -10.01
CA TRP A 349 15.39 3.44 -10.01
C TRP A 349 16.52 2.88 -9.12
N PRO A 350 16.26 2.27 -7.94
CA PRO A 350 17.34 1.76 -7.09
C PRO A 350 18.16 0.67 -7.80
N PHE A 351 17.46 -0.21 -8.53
CA PHE A 351 18.05 -1.32 -9.26
C PHE A 351 18.78 -0.85 -10.52
N VAL A 352 18.22 0.14 -11.22
CA VAL A 352 18.88 0.76 -12.38
C VAL A 352 20.16 1.49 -11.93
N ALA A 353 20.08 2.29 -10.86
CA ALA A 353 21.23 2.99 -10.30
C ALA A 353 22.31 2.01 -9.82
N ALA A 354 21.93 0.92 -9.14
CA ALA A 354 22.85 -0.14 -8.75
C ALA A 354 23.58 -0.75 -9.95
N ALA A 355 22.83 -1.16 -10.98
CA ALA A 355 23.38 -1.80 -12.18
C ALA A 355 24.44 -0.94 -12.89
N TYR A 356 24.19 0.36 -13.00
CA TYR A 356 25.09 1.32 -13.67
C TYR A 356 26.22 1.84 -12.77
N SER A 357 26.10 1.70 -11.43
CA SER A 357 27.14 2.06 -10.46
C SER A 357 28.28 1.04 -10.37
N THR A 358 28.15 -0.12 -11.01
CA THR A 358 29.11 -1.22 -10.89
C THR A 358 30.44 -0.96 -11.61
N ASN A 359 31.53 -1.51 -11.07
CA ASN A 359 32.83 -1.50 -11.74
C ASN A 359 32.87 -2.55 -12.88
N GLY A 360 33.52 -2.21 -13.99
CA GLY A 360 33.52 -3.02 -15.22
C GLY A 360 32.22 -2.84 -16.00
N THR A 361 31.71 -3.87 -16.67
CA THR A 361 30.45 -3.76 -17.41
C THR A 361 29.25 -3.61 -16.47
N PRO A 362 28.28 -2.71 -16.78
CA PRO A 362 27.00 -2.62 -16.08
C PRO A 362 26.29 -3.97 -15.96
N ARG A 363 25.45 -4.12 -14.93
CA ARG A 363 24.57 -5.29 -14.78
C ARG A 363 23.34 -5.16 -15.70
N PRO A 364 22.71 -6.28 -16.10
CA PRO A 364 21.43 -6.23 -16.79
C PRO A 364 20.38 -5.57 -15.89
N CYS A 365 19.60 -4.67 -16.46
CA CYS A 365 18.52 -3.94 -15.78
C CYS A 365 17.41 -3.47 -16.74
N TRP A 366 17.55 -3.64 -18.05
CA TRP A 366 16.52 -3.27 -19.03
C TRP A 366 15.29 -4.15 -18.92
N PHE A 367 15.43 -5.41 -18.48
CA PHE A 367 14.28 -6.23 -18.08
C PHE A 367 13.43 -5.58 -16.96
N ILE A 368 14.03 -4.77 -16.07
CA ILE A 368 13.31 -4.00 -15.04
C ILE A 368 12.72 -2.72 -15.65
N ILE A 369 13.50 -1.99 -16.45
CA ILE A 369 13.05 -0.76 -17.12
C ILE A 369 11.85 -1.03 -18.03
N SER A 370 11.83 -2.17 -18.74
CA SER A 370 10.71 -2.57 -19.62
C SER A 370 9.38 -2.76 -18.87
N GLN A 371 9.46 -2.99 -17.56
CA GLN A 371 8.30 -3.11 -16.67
C GLN A 371 7.99 -1.82 -15.92
N CYS A 372 8.69 -0.71 -16.19
CA CYS A 372 8.40 0.61 -15.64
C CYS A 372 7.52 1.42 -16.60
N ASP A 373 6.42 2.00 -16.12
CA ASP A 373 5.53 2.87 -16.89
C ASP A 373 5.84 4.37 -16.73
N GLU A 374 6.57 4.75 -15.67
CA GLU A 374 6.90 6.14 -15.34
C GLU A 374 8.30 6.57 -15.82
N ILE A 375 8.62 6.40 -17.10
CA ILE A 375 9.97 6.64 -17.64
C ILE A 375 10.49 8.08 -17.38
N ASP A 376 9.63 9.10 -17.44
CA ASP A 376 10.02 10.49 -17.15
C ASP A 376 10.47 10.68 -15.69
N GLN A 377 9.73 10.07 -14.76
CA GLN A 377 10.07 10.11 -13.35
C GLN A 377 11.34 9.31 -13.09
N LEU A 378 11.53 8.18 -13.78
CA LEU A 378 12.76 7.39 -13.71
C LEU A 378 13.97 8.22 -14.16
N ILE A 379 13.85 8.99 -15.26
CA ILE A 379 14.91 9.92 -15.68
C ILE A 379 15.24 10.93 -14.58
N ALA A 380 14.23 11.53 -13.94
CA ALA A 380 14.43 12.47 -12.85
C ALA A 380 15.15 11.83 -11.64
N TYR A 381 14.75 10.62 -11.24
CA TYR A 381 15.41 9.86 -10.18
C TYR A 381 16.87 9.53 -10.54
N MET A 382 17.14 9.12 -11.78
CA MET A 382 18.50 8.82 -12.24
C MET A 382 19.40 10.06 -12.25
N GLN A 383 18.89 11.21 -12.69
CA GLN A 383 19.62 12.48 -12.62
C GLN A 383 19.96 12.86 -11.18
N ARG A 384 19.00 12.69 -10.26
CA ARG A 384 19.18 12.98 -8.84
C ARG A 384 20.17 12.02 -8.19
N ALA A 385 20.07 10.73 -8.48
CA ALA A 385 21.02 9.71 -8.04
C ALA A 385 22.43 9.97 -8.57
N ALA A 386 22.58 10.49 -9.80
CA ALA A 386 23.87 10.81 -10.38
C ALA A 386 24.67 11.83 -9.54
N ILE A 387 24.01 12.77 -8.87
CA ILE A 387 24.65 13.81 -8.04
C ILE A 387 25.41 13.15 -6.88
N CYS A 388 24.73 12.23 -6.18
CA CYS A 388 25.24 11.46 -5.05
C CYS A 388 26.02 10.20 -5.48
N GLY A 389 26.03 9.90 -6.78
CA GLY A 389 26.61 8.73 -7.43
C GLY A 389 28.13 8.62 -7.37
N ASN A 390 28.61 7.40 -7.51
CA ASN A 390 30.03 7.13 -7.74
C ASN A 390 30.46 7.54 -9.17
N GLY A 391 31.76 7.51 -9.44
CA GLY A 391 32.31 7.92 -10.74
C GLY A 391 31.82 7.08 -11.93
N PHE A 392 31.49 5.80 -11.70
CA PHE A 392 30.96 4.92 -12.75
C PHE A 392 29.56 5.35 -13.17
N LEU A 393 28.66 5.58 -12.20
CA LEU A 393 27.30 6.06 -12.46
C LEU A 393 27.35 7.40 -13.19
N LYS A 394 28.10 8.37 -12.67
CA LYS A 394 28.24 9.71 -13.27
C LYS A 394 28.70 9.67 -14.73
N ARG A 395 29.61 8.75 -15.09
CA ARG A 395 30.11 8.60 -16.46
C ARG A 395 29.07 8.03 -17.42
N ARG A 396 28.12 7.22 -16.94
CA ARG A 396 27.16 6.45 -17.76
C ARG A 396 25.78 7.06 -17.85
N ILE A 397 25.48 8.00 -16.96
CA ILE A 397 24.18 8.68 -16.90
C ILE A 397 23.79 9.38 -18.21
N PRO A 398 24.69 10.07 -18.93
CA PRO A 398 24.32 10.70 -20.21
C PRO A 398 23.77 9.69 -21.22
N GLU A 399 24.47 8.57 -21.43
CA GLU A 399 24.07 7.52 -22.36
C GLU A 399 22.83 6.77 -21.87
N LEU A 400 22.68 6.55 -20.56
CA LEU A 400 21.47 5.95 -19.98
C LEU A 400 20.25 6.85 -20.19
N ILE A 401 20.35 8.16 -19.93
CA ILE A 401 19.24 9.10 -20.15
C ILE A 401 18.87 9.15 -21.62
N ALA A 402 19.85 9.21 -22.53
CA ALA A 402 19.59 9.17 -23.97
C ALA A 402 18.87 7.87 -24.38
N SER A 403 19.27 6.73 -23.80
CA SER A 403 18.61 5.45 -24.04
C SER A 403 17.18 5.41 -23.48
N LEU A 404 16.93 5.95 -22.29
CA LEU A 404 15.58 6.02 -21.69
C LEU A 404 14.65 6.93 -22.50
N GLN A 405 15.16 8.06 -22.99
CA GLN A 405 14.42 8.96 -23.87
C GLN A 405 14.09 8.28 -25.21
N ALA A 406 15.05 7.58 -25.78
CA ALA A 406 14.87 6.82 -27.01
C ALA A 406 13.85 5.68 -26.84
N TYR A 407 13.91 4.98 -25.71
CA TYR A 407 12.97 3.92 -25.35
C TYR A 407 11.54 4.44 -25.22
N LYS A 408 11.36 5.56 -24.52
CA LYS A 408 10.06 6.23 -24.38
C LYS A 408 9.48 6.68 -25.72
N ASN A 409 10.31 7.25 -26.58
CA ASN A 409 9.87 7.85 -27.85
C ASN A 409 9.84 6.85 -29.01
N HIS A 410 10.21 5.59 -28.78
CA HIS A 410 10.41 4.57 -29.82
C HIS A 410 11.34 5.04 -30.95
N THR A 411 12.42 5.72 -30.59
CA THR A 411 13.45 6.21 -31.52
C THR A 411 14.76 5.46 -31.35
N THR A 412 15.64 5.54 -32.35
CA THR A 412 16.97 4.94 -32.29
C THR A 412 17.95 5.80 -31.48
N VAL A 413 18.76 5.18 -30.62
CA VAL A 413 19.86 5.84 -29.89
C VAL A 413 21.21 5.59 -30.56
N CYS A 414 22.09 6.59 -30.57
CA CYS A 414 23.41 6.49 -31.18
C CYS A 414 24.53 6.51 -30.13
N PHE A 415 25.40 5.50 -30.13
CA PHE A 415 26.49 5.34 -29.16
C PHE A 415 27.89 5.72 -29.69
N THR A 416 27.99 6.31 -30.89
CA THR A 416 29.28 6.67 -31.51
C THR A 416 30.12 7.62 -30.66
N THR A 417 29.48 8.49 -29.88
CA THR A 417 30.12 9.47 -28.99
C THR A 417 30.13 9.06 -27.52
N ALA A 418 29.62 7.86 -27.18
CA ALA A 418 29.53 7.38 -25.81
C ALA A 418 30.90 7.42 -25.12
N LYS A 419 31.00 7.78 -23.84
CA LYS A 419 32.29 7.81 -23.13
C LYS A 419 32.66 6.46 -22.52
N ASP A 420 31.68 5.67 -22.11
CA ASP A 420 31.89 4.37 -21.50
C ASP A 420 31.98 3.26 -22.56
N THR A 421 32.95 2.36 -22.41
CA THR A 421 33.22 1.28 -23.36
C THR A 421 32.07 0.27 -23.44
N ALA A 422 31.27 0.11 -22.38
CA ALA A 422 30.12 -0.79 -22.40
C ALA A 422 29.09 -0.35 -23.45
N PHE A 423 28.87 0.96 -23.61
CA PHE A 423 27.96 1.49 -24.62
C PHE A 423 28.60 1.55 -26.02
N LYS A 424 29.90 1.84 -26.13
CA LYS A 424 30.61 1.81 -27.42
C LYS A 424 30.64 0.42 -28.05
N ASP A 425 30.79 -0.63 -27.23
CA ASP A 425 30.88 -2.01 -27.69
C ASP A 425 29.51 -2.57 -28.13
N LEU A 426 28.38 -1.98 -27.71
CA LEU A 426 27.02 -2.48 -27.97
C LEU A 426 26.73 -2.66 -29.48
N PRO A 427 26.89 -1.65 -30.36
CA PRO A 427 26.63 -1.81 -31.80
C PRO A 427 27.52 -2.87 -32.45
N VAL A 428 28.78 -2.95 -32.04
CA VAL A 428 29.75 -3.95 -32.54
C VAL A 428 29.32 -5.35 -32.15
N SER A 429 28.90 -5.54 -30.90
CA SER A 429 28.39 -6.82 -30.40
C SER A 429 27.09 -7.23 -31.10
N LYS A 430 26.13 -6.31 -31.29
CA LYS A 430 24.89 -6.57 -32.02
C LYS A 430 25.15 -7.01 -33.46
N THR A 431 25.97 -6.24 -34.18
CA THR A 431 26.38 -6.56 -35.57
C THR A 431 27.05 -7.94 -35.66
N LYS A 432 27.89 -8.30 -34.67
CA LYS A 432 28.54 -9.61 -34.62
C LYS A 432 27.54 -10.75 -34.38
N ILE A 433 26.51 -10.52 -33.59
CA ILE A 433 25.45 -11.50 -33.31
C ILE A 433 24.56 -11.68 -34.56
N GLU A 434 24.16 -10.59 -35.20
CA GLU A 434 23.31 -10.59 -36.39
C GLU A 434 24.01 -11.23 -37.60
N ASN A 435 25.30 -10.95 -37.80
CA ASN A 435 26.10 -11.50 -38.89
C ASN A 435 26.67 -12.90 -38.61
N MET A 436 26.33 -13.51 -37.46
CA MET A 436 26.84 -14.84 -37.10
C MET A 436 26.30 -15.90 -38.05
N SER A 437 27.18 -16.50 -38.86
CA SER A 437 26.78 -17.49 -39.87
C SER A 437 26.24 -18.78 -39.24
N GLY A 438 25.44 -19.54 -40.00
CA GLY A 438 24.91 -20.83 -39.55
C GLY A 438 26.00 -21.85 -39.16
N GLU A 439 27.19 -21.75 -39.75
CA GLU A 439 28.37 -22.55 -39.39
C GLU A 439 28.98 -22.11 -38.06
N GLN A 440 29.04 -20.80 -37.79
CA GLN A 440 29.54 -20.26 -36.51
C GLN A 440 28.64 -20.63 -35.33
N LYS A 441 27.33 -20.82 -35.58
CA LYS A 441 26.37 -21.34 -34.58
C LYS A 441 26.54 -22.84 -34.29
N LYS A 442 27.34 -23.56 -35.09
CA LYS A 442 27.64 -25.00 -34.95
C LYS A 442 29.14 -25.22 -34.69
N PRO A 443 29.64 -24.84 -33.50
CA PRO A 443 31.08 -24.85 -33.21
C PRO A 443 31.72 -26.25 -33.21
N PHE A 444 30.94 -27.30 -32.95
CA PHE A 444 31.43 -28.66 -32.77
C PHE A 444 31.53 -29.41 -34.10
N THR A 445 32.44 -28.98 -34.96
CA THR A 445 32.75 -29.69 -36.20
C THR A 445 33.54 -30.98 -35.94
N PRO A 446 33.53 -31.97 -36.85
CA PRO A 446 34.35 -33.18 -36.72
C PRO A 446 35.86 -32.87 -36.54
N VAL A 447 36.34 -31.77 -37.13
CA VAL A 447 37.73 -31.31 -36.98
C VAL A 447 37.97 -30.78 -35.56
N PHE A 448 37.03 -30.02 -35.00
CA PHE A 448 37.11 -29.52 -33.63
C PHE A 448 37.12 -30.65 -32.60
N LEU A 449 36.20 -31.62 -32.74
CA LEU A 449 36.06 -32.74 -31.81
C LEU A 449 37.23 -33.73 -31.88
N ARG A 450 37.94 -33.83 -33.02
CA ARG A 450 39.21 -34.57 -33.12
C ARG A 450 40.37 -33.88 -32.41
N LYS A 451 40.36 -32.54 -32.37
CA LYS A 451 41.41 -31.74 -31.74
C LYS A 451 41.22 -31.62 -30.23
N TYR A 452 39.97 -31.51 -29.78
CA TYR A 452 39.61 -31.40 -28.37
C TYR A 452 38.67 -32.55 -28.03
N LEU A 453 39.24 -33.70 -27.65
CA LEU A 453 38.46 -34.88 -27.30
C LEU A 453 37.67 -34.60 -26.00
N PRO A 454 36.33 -34.65 -26.03
CA PRO A 454 35.50 -34.54 -24.83
C PRO A 454 35.63 -35.78 -23.94
N SER A 455 35.37 -35.63 -22.65
CA SER A 455 35.13 -36.78 -21.77
C SER A 455 33.80 -37.47 -22.09
N ASP A 456 33.61 -38.71 -21.63
CA ASP A 456 32.40 -39.51 -21.93
C ASP A 456 31.11 -38.79 -21.51
N CYS A 457 31.12 -38.14 -20.34
CA CYS A 457 29.96 -37.37 -19.87
C CYS A 457 29.68 -36.12 -20.71
N VAL A 458 30.73 -35.44 -21.18
CA VAL A 458 30.63 -34.22 -22.00
C VAL A 458 30.21 -34.55 -23.42
N SER A 459 30.58 -35.73 -23.93
CA SER A 459 30.19 -36.22 -25.26
C SER A 459 28.67 -36.29 -25.41
N ALA A 460 27.97 -36.81 -24.39
CA ALA A 460 26.51 -36.85 -24.36
C ALA A 460 25.90 -35.43 -24.37
N MET A 461 26.46 -34.50 -23.61
CA MET A 461 25.99 -33.11 -23.56
C MET A 461 26.20 -32.37 -24.90
N ILE A 462 27.31 -32.64 -25.60
CA ILE A 462 27.57 -32.10 -26.94
C ILE A 462 26.57 -32.67 -27.94
N GLN A 463 26.26 -33.98 -27.85
CA GLN A 463 25.27 -34.61 -28.71
C GLN A 463 23.88 -33.99 -28.55
N ASP A 464 23.46 -33.73 -27.31
CA ASP A 464 22.20 -33.01 -27.02
C ASP A 464 22.18 -31.62 -27.66
N PHE A 465 23.31 -30.90 -27.65
CA PHE A 465 23.41 -29.60 -28.30
C PHE A 465 23.35 -29.69 -29.82
N VAL A 466 24.10 -30.62 -30.42
CA VAL A 466 24.18 -30.78 -31.89
C VAL A 466 22.85 -31.23 -32.49
N THR A 467 22.10 -32.07 -31.77
CA THR A 467 20.76 -32.52 -32.15
C THR A 467 19.68 -31.46 -31.91
N GLY A 468 20.01 -30.37 -31.22
CA GLY A 468 19.08 -29.30 -30.87
C GLY A 468 18.22 -29.59 -29.63
N ALA A 469 18.46 -30.69 -28.91
CA ALA A 469 17.76 -31.02 -27.67
C ALA A 469 18.08 -30.03 -26.52
N LYS A 470 19.29 -29.44 -26.51
CA LYS A 470 19.68 -28.38 -25.58
C LYS A 470 20.24 -27.16 -26.33
N ASN A 471 19.94 -25.97 -25.82
CA ASN A 471 20.55 -24.74 -26.30
C ASN A 471 21.96 -24.54 -25.69
N ALA A 472 22.68 -23.50 -26.14
CA ALA A 472 24.04 -23.22 -25.69
C ALA A 472 24.13 -22.96 -24.17
N GLY A 473 23.16 -22.22 -23.61
CA GLY A 473 23.11 -21.88 -22.19
C GLY A 473 22.88 -23.08 -21.28
N ASN A 474 21.91 -23.93 -21.62
CA ASN A 474 21.61 -25.19 -20.91
C ASN A 474 22.81 -26.14 -20.95
N THR A 475 23.44 -26.26 -22.11
CA THR A 475 24.63 -27.12 -22.29
C THR A 475 25.81 -26.58 -21.48
N LEU A 476 26.04 -25.26 -21.51
CA LEU A 476 27.09 -24.61 -20.73
C LEU A 476 26.84 -24.74 -19.23
N SER A 477 25.59 -24.58 -18.76
CA SER A 477 25.26 -24.76 -17.35
C SER A 477 25.55 -26.18 -16.87
N ALA A 478 25.11 -27.19 -17.63
CA ALA A 478 25.34 -28.59 -17.30
C ALA A 478 26.84 -28.95 -17.26
N LEU A 479 27.65 -28.38 -18.16
CA LEU A 479 29.11 -28.58 -18.13
C LEU A 479 29.76 -27.98 -16.88
N LEU A 480 29.28 -26.82 -16.43
CA LEU A 480 29.86 -26.10 -15.30
C LEU A 480 29.40 -26.62 -13.93
N GLU A 481 28.39 -27.49 -13.90
CA GLU A 481 27.96 -28.25 -12.72
C GLU A 481 28.87 -29.45 -12.42
N LEU A 482 29.69 -29.89 -13.38
CA LEU A 482 30.65 -30.98 -13.17
C LEU A 482 31.71 -30.56 -12.14
N GLU A 483 32.03 -31.47 -11.21
CA GLU A 483 33.02 -31.22 -10.15
C GLU A 483 34.41 -30.87 -10.72
N THR A 484 34.79 -31.53 -11.82
CA THR A 484 36.06 -31.30 -12.52
C THR A 484 35.84 -31.23 -14.02
N LEU A 485 36.60 -30.34 -14.67
CA LEU A 485 36.63 -30.20 -16.13
C LEU A 485 38.06 -30.40 -16.61
N SER A 486 38.25 -31.28 -17.60
CA SER A 486 39.53 -31.39 -18.30
C SER A 486 39.84 -30.10 -19.08
N GLU A 487 41.09 -29.90 -19.50
CA GLU A 487 41.44 -28.76 -20.37
C GLU A 487 40.64 -28.77 -21.68
N ASN A 488 40.36 -29.94 -22.24
CA ASN A 488 39.54 -30.08 -23.46
C ASN A 488 38.09 -29.71 -23.20
N ASP A 489 37.50 -30.19 -22.10
CA ASP A 489 36.12 -29.84 -21.71
C ASP A 489 35.98 -28.34 -21.41
N ARG A 490 37.04 -27.72 -20.87
CA ARG A 490 37.09 -26.26 -20.70
C ARG A 490 37.11 -25.54 -22.05
N LYS A 491 37.87 -26.02 -23.04
CA LYS A 491 37.87 -25.44 -24.41
C LYS A 491 36.49 -25.58 -25.08
N ILE A 492 35.80 -26.69 -24.84
CA ILE A 492 34.43 -26.93 -25.30
C ILE A 492 33.48 -25.89 -24.67
N ALA A 493 33.51 -25.75 -23.33
CA ALA A 493 32.68 -24.77 -22.62
C ALA A 493 32.94 -23.32 -23.09
N LEU A 494 34.21 -22.97 -23.35
CA LEU A 494 34.58 -21.65 -23.87
C LEU A 494 34.02 -21.36 -25.28
N THR A 495 33.77 -22.40 -26.06
CA THR A 495 33.23 -22.25 -27.41
C THR A 495 31.71 -22.05 -27.40
N LEU A 496 31.02 -22.46 -26.33
CA LEU A 496 29.59 -22.21 -26.10
C LEU A 496 29.32 -20.79 -25.55
N LEU A 497 30.27 -20.20 -24.83
CA LEU A 497 30.09 -18.90 -24.17
C LEU A 497 29.65 -17.77 -25.13
N PRO A 498 30.26 -17.58 -26.32
CA PRO A 498 29.85 -16.54 -27.27
C PRO A 498 28.49 -16.79 -27.92
N LEU A 499 27.95 -18.00 -27.82
CA LEU A 499 26.64 -18.39 -28.35
C LEU A 499 25.51 -18.10 -27.35
N CYS A 500 25.84 -17.72 -26.12
CA CYS A 500 24.87 -17.34 -25.10
C CYS A 500 24.55 -15.84 -25.21
N PHE A 501 23.74 -15.46 -26.21
CA PHE A 501 23.44 -14.04 -26.50
C PHE A 501 21.94 -13.69 -26.44
N ASP A 502 21.06 -14.65 -26.18
CA ASP A 502 19.61 -14.44 -26.07
C ASP A 502 19.07 -14.77 -24.67
N GLY A 503 17.80 -14.42 -24.44
CA GLY A 503 17.10 -14.66 -23.17
C GLY A 503 17.04 -16.12 -22.75
N ASN A 504 17.06 -17.06 -23.69
CA ASN A 504 16.97 -18.50 -23.41
C ASN A 504 18.30 -19.10 -22.94
N ASN A 505 19.41 -18.39 -23.13
CA ASN A 505 20.75 -18.82 -22.75
C ASN A 505 21.27 -18.13 -21.47
N LYS A 506 20.43 -17.34 -20.77
CA LYS A 506 20.78 -16.57 -19.57
C LYS A 506 21.44 -17.43 -18.48
N ASN A 507 20.92 -18.63 -18.26
CA ASN A 507 21.42 -19.58 -17.24
C ASN A 507 22.90 -19.95 -17.43
N GLY A 508 23.36 -20.19 -18.66
CA GLY A 508 24.76 -20.50 -18.95
C GLY A 508 25.70 -19.36 -18.56
N LEU A 509 25.31 -18.11 -18.81
CA LEU A 509 26.09 -16.93 -18.42
C LEU A 509 26.16 -16.78 -16.90
N ILE A 510 25.06 -17.04 -16.19
CA ILE A 510 25.01 -17.00 -14.72
C ILE A 510 25.88 -18.09 -14.10
N SER A 511 25.87 -19.30 -14.67
CA SER A 511 26.72 -20.40 -14.22
C SER A 511 28.21 -20.07 -14.35
N VAL A 512 28.62 -19.29 -15.37
CA VAL A 512 29.99 -18.77 -15.50
C VAL A 512 30.37 -17.81 -14.38
N LEU A 513 29.42 -17.01 -13.86
CA LEU A 513 29.67 -16.09 -12.73
C LEU A 513 29.90 -16.83 -11.41
N ARG A 514 29.29 -18.02 -11.25
CA ARG A 514 29.27 -18.77 -9.99
C ARG A 514 30.29 -19.92 -9.94
N THR A 515 30.81 -20.34 -11.10
CA THR A 515 31.79 -21.44 -11.18
C THR A 515 33.23 -20.99 -10.93
N LYS A 516 34.06 -21.91 -10.41
CA LYS A 516 35.51 -21.72 -10.32
C LYS A 516 36.21 -22.03 -11.65
N HIS A 517 35.60 -22.87 -12.50
CA HIS A 517 36.21 -23.43 -13.71
C HIS A 517 36.53 -22.39 -14.79
N LEU A 518 35.74 -21.31 -14.86
CA LEU A 518 35.85 -20.24 -15.85
C LEU A 518 36.03 -18.85 -15.22
N LYS A 519 36.67 -18.76 -14.03
CA LYS A 519 36.88 -17.51 -13.29
C LYS A 519 37.48 -16.37 -14.13
N ASN A 520 38.36 -16.70 -15.09
CA ASN A 520 39.01 -15.72 -15.96
C ASN A 520 38.07 -15.13 -17.04
N TYR A 521 36.86 -15.66 -17.19
CA TYR A 521 35.89 -15.29 -18.23
C TYR A 521 34.63 -14.60 -17.67
N ILE A 522 34.62 -14.28 -16.37
CA ILE A 522 33.53 -13.54 -15.70
C ILE A 522 33.24 -12.21 -16.40
N SER A 523 34.28 -11.48 -16.83
CA SER A 523 34.12 -10.20 -17.55
C SER A 523 33.39 -10.38 -18.89
N THR A 524 33.72 -11.45 -19.63
CA THR A 524 33.05 -11.79 -20.89
C THR A 524 31.60 -12.15 -20.67
N ALA A 525 31.29 -12.95 -19.64
CA ALA A 525 29.91 -13.29 -19.28
C ALA A 525 29.09 -12.03 -18.92
N ARG A 526 29.65 -11.12 -18.12
CA ARG A 526 29.00 -9.84 -17.77
C ARG A 526 28.70 -8.98 -19.01
N LYS A 527 29.64 -8.90 -19.96
CA LYS A 527 29.43 -8.24 -21.24
C LYS A 527 28.27 -8.85 -22.01
N MET A 528 28.25 -10.18 -22.16
CA MET A 528 27.18 -10.88 -22.87
C MET A 528 25.81 -10.68 -22.20
N MET A 529 25.75 -10.71 -20.86
CA MET A 529 24.49 -10.46 -20.12
C MET A 529 23.95 -9.05 -20.36
N PHE A 530 24.83 -8.04 -20.29
CA PHE A 530 24.44 -6.66 -20.55
C PHE A 530 23.96 -6.46 -22.00
N VAL A 531 24.68 -7.03 -22.97
CA VAL A 531 24.30 -6.95 -24.39
C VAL A 531 22.96 -7.66 -24.65
N ALA A 532 22.78 -8.86 -24.13
CA ALA A 532 21.55 -9.64 -24.31
C ALA A 532 20.33 -8.89 -23.74
N ASP A 533 20.44 -8.38 -22.51
CA ASP A 533 19.40 -7.61 -21.85
C ASP A 533 19.07 -6.31 -22.60
N PHE A 534 20.09 -5.59 -23.09
CA PHE A 534 19.89 -4.35 -23.85
C PHE A 534 19.25 -4.61 -25.23
N ILE A 535 19.65 -5.69 -25.93
CA ILE A 535 19.03 -6.05 -27.22
C ILE A 535 17.59 -6.50 -27.04
N GLU A 536 17.29 -7.24 -25.97
CA GLU A 536 15.96 -7.82 -25.74
C GLU A 536 14.94 -6.80 -25.22
N TYR A 537 15.36 -5.86 -24.36
CA TYR A 537 14.47 -4.96 -23.63
C TYR A 537 14.79 -3.47 -23.79
N GLY A 538 15.91 -3.11 -24.42
CA GLY A 538 16.33 -1.73 -24.62
C GLY A 538 15.71 -1.06 -25.85
N PRO A 539 16.02 0.23 -26.07
CA PRO A 539 15.64 0.93 -27.31
C PRO A 539 16.42 0.38 -28.50
N ASP A 540 15.96 0.68 -29.72
CA ASP A 540 16.74 0.44 -30.93
C ASP A 540 18.03 1.29 -30.95
N PHE A 541 19.11 0.74 -31.49
CA PHE A 541 20.43 1.37 -31.61
C PHE A 541 21.25 0.79 -32.76
#